data_AF-A0A964NU28-F1
#
_entry.id   AF-A0A964NU28-F1
#
_cell.length_a   1.000
_cell.length_b   1.000
_cell.length_c   1.000
_cell.angle_alpha   90.00
_cell.angle_beta   90.00
_cell.angle_gamma   90.00
#
_symmetry.space_group_name_H-M   'P 1'
#
loop_
_entity.id
_entity.type
_entity.pdbx_description
1 polymer ?
#
loop_
_entity_poly.entity_id
_entity_poly.type
_entity_poly.pdbx_seq_one_letter_code
_entity_poly.pdbx_strand_id
1 'polypeptide(L)'
;MSMSAPRASILSLDQVTSPPLLQVVAVWRRVRGGRVMPRRADILPEDIATALGWVNLLEVRDTPPRFRFRLVGSMIAEVQGRDYTNCTIDDIAPSEYRTAIVKTYKEAVAAAAPIATAYLGQARSAI
;
A
#
# COMPACT_ATOMS: atom_id res chain seq x y z
N MET A 1 -26.95 0.64 -6.24
CA MET A 1 -26.20 -0.53 -6.74
C MET A 1 -25.26 -0.98 -5.64
N SER A 2 -25.42 -2.19 -5.11
CA SER A 2 -24.55 -2.73 -4.06
C SER A 2 -23.21 -3.14 -4.68
N MET A 3 -22.15 -2.36 -4.47
CA MET A 3 -20.80 -2.81 -4.78
C MET A 3 -20.36 -3.77 -3.68
N SER A 4 -20.22 -5.05 -4.01
CA SER A 4 -19.65 -6.04 -3.09
C SER A 4 -18.21 -5.65 -2.75
N ALA A 5 -17.79 -5.90 -1.51
CA ALA A 5 -16.42 -5.65 -1.06
C ALA A 5 -15.42 -6.31 -2.01
N PRO A 6 -14.34 -5.62 -2.44
CA PRO A 6 -13.33 -6.25 -3.26
C PRO A 6 -12.71 -7.42 -2.49
N ARG A 7 -12.57 -8.57 -3.15
CA ARG A 7 -11.91 -9.73 -2.56
C ARG A 7 -10.41 -9.54 -2.70
N ALA A 8 -9.76 -9.26 -1.57
CA ALA A 8 -8.31 -9.25 -1.47
C ALA A 8 -7.79 -10.70 -1.50
N SER A 9 -6.87 -10.98 -2.41
CA SER A 9 -6.11 -12.23 -2.46
C SER A 9 -4.64 -11.90 -2.28
N ILE A 10 -3.99 -12.51 -1.27
CA ILE A 10 -2.54 -12.41 -1.10
C ILE A 10 -1.89 -13.13 -2.28
N LEU A 11 -0.91 -12.47 -2.89
CA LEU A 11 -0.07 -13.03 -3.93
C LEU A 11 1.31 -13.34 -3.35
N SER A 12 1.95 -14.37 -3.89
CA SER A 12 3.38 -14.54 -3.70
C SER A 12 4.14 -13.47 -4.50
N LEU A 13 5.29 -13.01 -4.00
CA LEU A 13 6.04 -11.91 -4.63
C LEU A 13 6.59 -12.29 -6.02
N ASP A 14 6.75 -13.57 -6.34
CA ASP A 14 7.11 -14.06 -7.68
C ASP A 14 5.98 -13.92 -8.70
N GLN A 15 4.73 -13.75 -8.24
CA GLN A 15 3.57 -13.51 -9.10
C GLN A 15 3.40 -12.03 -9.47
N VAL A 16 4.20 -11.13 -8.87
CA VAL A 16 4.17 -9.70 -9.15
C VAL A 16 4.93 -9.41 -10.44
N THR A 17 4.25 -8.88 -11.45
CA THR A 17 4.85 -8.55 -12.75
C THR A 17 4.96 -7.04 -13.01
N SER A 18 4.30 -6.22 -12.19
CA SER A 18 4.31 -4.76 -12.33
C SER A 18 5.71 -4.18 -12.10
N PRO A 19 6.33 -3.51 -13.08
CA PRO A 19 7.69 -2.96 -12.92
C PRO A 19 7.84 -1.99 -11.73
N PRO A 20 6.92 -1.06 -11.47
CA PRO A 20 6.98 -0.21 -10.27
C PRO A 20 6.99 -1.01 -8.96
N LEU A 21 6.17 -2.06 -8.85
CA LEU A 21 6.13 -2.89 -7.64
C LEU A 21 7.42 -3.72 -7.49
N LEU A 22 7.93 -4.26 -8.60
CA LEU A 22 9.21 -4.99 -8.60
C LEU A 22 10.38 -4.09 -8.18
N GLN A 23 10.40 -2.83 -8.62
CA GLN A 23 11.39 -1.84 -8.17
C GLN A 23 11.31 -1.63 -6.65
N VAL A 24 10.10 -1.39 -6.11
CA VAL A 24 9.92 -1.17 -4.66
C VAL A 24 10.36 -2.39 -3.85
N VAL A 25 10.02 -3.60 -4.29
CA VAL A 25 10.45 -4.85 -3.63
C VAL A 25 11.97 -5.00 -3.68
N ALA A 26 12.61 -4.70 -4.81
CA ALA A 26 14.06 -4.77 -4.95
C ALA A 26 14.77 -3.77 -4.02
N VAL A 27 14.30 -2.52 -3.96
CA VAL A 27 14.82 -1.49 -3.05
C VAL A 27 14.64 -1.93 -1.60
N TRP A 28 13.44 -2.39 -1.23
CA TRP A 28 13.14 -2.85 0.13
C TRP A 28 14.09 -3.98 0.57
N ARG A 29 14.35 -4.96 -0.32
CA ARG A 29 15.29 -6.07 -0.08
C ARG A 29 16.74 -5.61 -0.01
N ARG A 30 17.15 -4.65 -0.84
CA ARG A 30 18.51 -4.09 -0.83
C ARG A 30 18.76 -3.35 0.48
N VAL A 31 17.86 -2.44 0.87
CA VAL A 31 18.09 -1.54 2.01
C VAL A 31 17.86 -2.21 3.36
N ARG A 32 17.05 -3.28 3.45
CA ARG A 32 16.97 -4.05 4.71
C ARG A 32 18.30 -4.71 5.08
N GLY A 33 19.07 -5.15 4.08
CA GLY A 33 20.26 -5.98 4.29
C GLY A 33 19.93 -7.21 5.14
N GLY A 34 20.71 -7.46 6.20
CA GLY A 34 20.47 -8.55 7.14
C GLY A 34 19.34 -8.34 8.17
N ARG A 35 18.67 -7.17 8.18
CA ARG A 35 17.60 -6.87 9.15
C ARG A 35 16.27 -7.50 8.74
N VAL A 36 15.34 -7.61 9.68
CA VAL A 36 13.97 -8.08 9.43
C VAL A 36 13.25 -7.17 8.44
N MET A 37 13.39 -5.85 8.59
CA MET A 37 12.82 -4.85 7.68
C MET A 37 13.73 -3.60 7.63
N PRO A 38 13.66 -2.77 6.58
CA PRO A 38 14.40 -1.52 6.53
C PRO A 38 13.81 -0.50 7.51
N ARG A 39 14.60 0.50 7.92
CA ARG A 39 14.05 1.70 8.55
C ARG A 39 13.42 2.56 7.47
N ARG A 40 12.41 3.36 7.83
CA ARG A 40 11.81 4.33 6.90
C ARG A 40 12.84 5.23 6.23
N ALA A 41 13.84 5.70 7.00
CA ALA A 41 14.87 6.60 6.50
C ALA A 41 15.84 5.94 5.51
N ASP A 42 15.86 4.61 5.43
CA ASP A 42 16.73 3.88 4.48
C ASP A 42 16.11 3.81 3.08
N ILE A 43 14.81 4.09 2.93
CA ILE A 43 14.13 4.12 1.63
C ILE A 43 14.14 5.56 1.16
N LEU A 44 15.03 5.87 0.22
CA LEU A 44 15.13 7.18 -0.38
C LEU A 44 14.11 7.32 -1.53
N PRO A 45 13.43 8.46 -1.69
CA PRO A 45 12.45 8.64 -2.76
C PRO A 45 13.00 8.37 -4.16
N GLU A 46 14.25 8.76 -4.42
CA GLU A 46 14.95 8.55 -5.69
C GLU A 46 15.13 7.07 -6.05
N ASP A 47 15.24 6.18 -5.06
CA ASP A 47 15.37 4.74 -5.29
C ASP A 47 14.11 4.13 -5.90
N ILE A 48 12.96 4.76 -5.67
CA ILE A 48 11.63 4.32 -6.12
C ILE A 48 10.93 5.36 -6.99
N ALA A 49 11.68 6.24 -7.65
CA ALA A 49 11.15 7.42 -8.36
C ALA A 49 10.00 7.09 -9.33
N THR A 50 10.09 5.99 -10.09
CA THR A 50 9.03 5.61 -11.05
C THR A 50 7.74 5.11 -10.38
N ALA A 51 7.84 4.69 -9.12
CA ALA A 51 6.72 4.20 -8.32
C ALA A 51 6.13 5.29 -7.41
N LEU A 52 6.79 6.43 -7.19
CA LEU A 52 6.40 7.42 -6.18
C LEU A 52 4.96 7.94 -6.34
N GLY A 53 4.51 8.16 -7.58
CA GLY A 53 3.11 8.56 -7.86
C GLY A 53 2.08 7.53 -7.39
N TRP A 54 2.50 6.28 -7.23
CA TRP A 54 1.71 5.12 -6.80
C TRP A 54 2.05 4.64 -5.38
N VAL A 55 2.67 5.48 -4.55
CA VAL A 55 3.07 5.12 -3.18
C VAL A 55 2.22 5.89 -2.18
N ASN A 56 1.63 5.16 -1.23
CA ASN A 56 1.14 5.73 0.02
C ASN A 56 2.14 5.42 1.14
N LEU A 57 2.50 6.42 1.93
CA LEU A 57 3.23 6.21 3.18
C LEU A 57 2.26 6.37 4.35
N LEU A 58 2.13 5.33 5.16
CA LEU A 58 1.26 5.32 6.32
C LEU A 58 2.08 5.31 7.61
N GLU A 59 1.67 6.13 8.57
CA GLU A 59 2.09 6.07 9.95
C GLU A 59 1.18 5.09 10.70
N VAL A 60 1.78 4.16 11.44
CA VAL A 60 1.07 3.21 12.30
C VAL A 60 1.07 3.77 13.72
N ARG A 61 -0.10 3.94 14.32
CA ARG A 61 -0.29 4.40 15.70
C ARG A 61 -1.07 3.39 16.53
N ASP A 62 -0.90 3.48 17.85
CA ASP A 62 -1.69 2.77 18.86
C ASP A 62 -1.61 1.24 18.83
N THR A 63 -2.28 0.60 19.79
CA THR A 63 -2.52 -0.84 19.83
C THR A 63 -3.98 -1.04 20.26
N PRO A 64 -4.88 -1.49 19.37
CA PRO A 64 -4.63 -2.02 18.02
C PRO A 64 -4.19 -0.96 16.99
N PRO A 65 -3.49 -1.36 15.90
CA PRO A 65 -2.97 -0.44 14.89
C PRO A 65 -4.05 0.44 14.22
N ARG A 66 -3.81 1.75 14.22
CA ARG A 66 -4.49 2.79 13.43
C ARG A 66 -3.55 3.37 12.40
N PHE A 67 -4.07 3.75 11.24
CA PHE A 67 -3.26 4.19 10.10
C PHE A 67 -3.58 5.64 9.71
N ARG A 68 -2.54 6.46 9.59
CA ARG A 68 -2.62 7.84 9.11
C ARG A 68 -1.75 7.99 7.86
N PHE A 69 -2.30 8.58 6.81
CA PHE A 69 -1.53 8.87 5.60
C PHE A 69 -0.56 10.03 5.85
N ARG A 70 0.74 9.77 5.68
CA ARG A 70 1.79 10.79 5.72
C ARG A 70 2.12 11.34 4.34
N LEU A 71 1.88 10.53 3.32
CA LEU A 71 2.01 10.88 1.92
C LEU A 71 1.05 10.01 1.13
N VAL A 72 0.37 10.63 0.17
CA VAL A 72 -0.40 9.94 -0.87
C VAL A 72 0.22 10.30 -2.21
N GLY A 73 0.56 9.27 -2.99
CA GLY A 73 1.14 9.46 -4.31
C GLY A 73 0.14 10.18 -5.23
N SER A 74 0.65 11.06 -6.10
CA SER A 74 -0.20 11.91 -6.95
C SER A 74 -1.14 11.11 -7.86
N MET A 75 -0.67 10.00 -8.44
CA MET A 75 -1.50 9.14 -9.29
C MET A 75 -2.60 8.43 -8.48
N ILE A 76 -2.29 8.05 -7.24
CA ILE A 76 -3.31 7.50 -6.32
C ILE A 76 -4.36 8.56 -5.98
N ALA A 77 -3.93 9.78 -5.67
CA ALA A 77 -4.84 10.88 -5.36
C ALA A 77 -5.76 11.20 -6.55
N GLU A 78 -5.22 11.18 -7.78
CA GLU A 78 -5.99 11.35 -9.02
C GLU A 78 -7.03 10.25 -9.19
N VAL A 79 -6.64 8.97 -9.07
CA VAL A 79 -7.57 7.83 -9.20
C VAL A 79 -8.64 7.85 -8.12
N GLN A 80 -8.29 8.26 -6.90
CA GLN A 80 -9.25 8.37 -5.79
C GLN A 80 -10.09 9.65 -5.84
N GLY A 81 -9.76 10.61 -6.71
CA GLY A 81 -10.39 11.93 -6.79
C GLY A 81 -10.15 12.80 -5.55
N ARG A 82 -9.21 12.43 -4.67
CA ARG A 82 -8.91 13.12 -3.42
C ARG A 82 -7.51 12.78 -2.92
N ASP A 83 -6.78 13.81 -2.50
CA ASP A 83 -5.58 13.65 -1.69
C ASP A 83 -5.97 13.38 -0.23
N TYR A 84 -5.65 12.18 0.26
CA TYR A 84 -5.88 11.76 1.64
C TYR A 84 -4.69 12.02 2.56
N THR A 85 -3.67 12.77 2.12
CA THR A 85 -2.54 13.15 2.97
C THR A 85 -3.06 13.80 4.25
N ASN A 86 -2.50 13.41 5.39
CA ASN A 86 -2.94 13.80 6.74
C ASN A 86 -4.33 13.32 7.18
N CYS A 87 -5.07 12.58 6.35
CA CYS A 87 -6.29 11.90 6.75
C CYS A 87 -5.97 10.57 7.46
N THR A 88 -6.98 10.05 8.15
CA THR A 88 -6.95 8.72 8.77
C THR A 88 -7.58 7.70 7.82
N ILE A 89 -7.23 6.43 8.00
CA ILE A 89 -7.85 5.34 7.22
C ILE A 89 -9.37 5.27 7.41
N ASP A 90 -9.88 5.75 8.54
CA ASP A 90 -11.30 5.83 8.87
C ASP A 90 -12.07 6.78 7.93
N ASP A 91 -11.37 7.74 7.30
CA ASP A 91 -11.93 8.69 6.33
C ASP A 91 -12.16 8.08 4.94
N ILE A 92 -11.65 6.86 4.68
CA ILE A 92 -11.82 6.18 3.39
C ILE A 92 -13.20 5.55 3.31
N ALA A 93 -13.92 5.89 2.24
CA ALA A 93 -15.17 5.25 1.84
C ALA A 93 -15.00 4.52 0.49
N PRO A 94 -15.79 3.46 0.21
CA PRO A 94 -16.79 2.84 1.09
C PRO A 94 -16.16 1.99 2.21
N SER A 95 -16.95 1.66 3.24
CA SER A 95 -16.48 0.97 4.45
C SER A 95 -15.93 -0.43 4.19
N GLU A 96 -16.45 -1.09 3.17
CA GLU A 96 -16.10 -2.40 2.68
C GLU A 96 -14.71 -2.39 2.05
N TYR A 97 -14.41 -1.38 1.24
CA TYR A 97 -13.09 -1.15 0.69
C TYR A 97 -12.09 -0.86 1.79
N ARG A 98 -12.44 0.03 2.73
CA ARG A 98 -11.65 0.34 3.92
C ARG A 98 -11.31 -0.92 4.72
N THR A 99 -12.29 -1.79 4.94
CA THR A 99 -12.09 -3.05 5.70
C THR A 99 -11.08 -3.96 5.00
N ALA A 100 -11.16 -4.09 3.68
CA ALA A 100 -10.23 -4.91 2.90
C ALA A 100 -8.79 -4.37 2.97
N ILE A 101 -8.58 -3.06 2.78
CA ILE A 101 -7.24 -2.47 2.82
C ILE A 101 -6.64 -2.46 4.23
N VAL A 102 -7.45 -2.22 5.28
CA VAL A 102 -7.00 -2.26 6.69
C VAL A 102 -6.52 -3.65 7.05
N LYS A 103 -7.19 -4.70 6.56
CA LYS A 103 -6.74 -6.08 6.76
C LYS A 103 -5.33 -6.28 6.18
N THR A 104 -5.11 -5.89 4.93
CA THR A 104 -3.80 -5.98 4.27
C THR A 104 -2.71 -5.21 5.01
N TYR A 105 -3.01 -4.00 5.51
CA TYR A 105 -2.05 -3.22 6.28
C TYR A 105 -1.68 -3.88 7.61
N LYS A 106 -2.65 -4.44 8.32
CA LYS A 106 -2.41 -5.18 9.57
C LYS A 106 -1.54 -6.42 9.33
N GLU A 107 -1.79 -7.16 8.25
CA GLU A 107 -0.98 -8.31 7.85
C GLU A 107 0.47 -7.89 7.56
N ALA A 108 0.67 -6.78 6.82
CA ALA A 108 2.02 -6.29 6.50
C ALA A 108 2.78 -5.84 7.74
N VAL A 109 2.10 -5.16 8.68
CA VAL A 109 2.68 -4.76 9.97
C VAL A 109 3.07 -5.99 10.80
N ALA A 110 2.20 -6.98 10.90
CA ALA A 110 2.48 -8.19 11.67
C ALA A 110 3.62 -9.02 11.06
N ALA A 111 3.69 -9.11 9.74
CA ALA A 111 4.72 -9.88 9.04
C ALA A 111 6.08 -9.17 8.97
N ALA A 112 6.12 -7.84 9.10
CA ALA A 112 7.31 -7.02 8.87
C ALA A 112 8.00 -7.33 7.53
N ALA A 113 7.19 -7.61 6.49
CA ALA A 113 7.63 -8.05 5.17
C ALA A 113 6.75 -7.47 4.06
N PRO A 114 7.22 -7.41 2.80
CA PRO A 114 6.40 -7.00 1.68
C PRO A 114 5.31 -8.04 1.43
N ILE A 115 4.05 -7.59 1.43
CA ILE A 115 2.89 -8.39 1.07
C ILE A 115 2.34 -7.85 -0.24
N ALA A 116 2.20 -8.73 -1.24
CA ALA A 116 1.49 -8.41 -2.46
C ALA A 116 0.03 -8.85 -2.33
N THR A 117 -0.89 -8.02 -2.82
CA THR A 117 -2.32 -8.31 -2.78
C THR A 117 -2.96 -7.86 -4.07
N ALA A 118 -3.79 -8.72 -4.65
CA ALA A 118 -4.69 -8.37 -5.74
C ALA A 118 -6.09 -8.12 -5.18
N TYR A 119 -6.70 -6.99 -5.54
CA TYR A 119 -8.09 -6.69 -5.23
C TYR A 119 -8.94 -6.99 -6.46
N LEU A 120 -9.53 -8.18 -6.52
CA LEU A 120 -10.43 -8.55 -7.61
C LEU A 120 -11.81 -7.92 -7.38
N GLY A 121 -12.38 -7.32 -8.43
CA GLY A 121 -13.72 -6.71 -8.39
C GLY A 121 -13.76 -5.18 -8.52
N GLN A 122 -12.62 -4.49 -8.68
CA GLN A 122 -12.63 -3.13 -9.19
C GLN A 122 -12.89 -3.18 -10.70
N ALA A 123 -14.10 -2.80 -11.13
CA ALA A 123 -14.37 -2.51 -12.52
C ALA A 123 -13.36 -1.46 -13.01
N ARG A 124 -12.56 -1.85 -14.03
CA ARG A 124 -11.61 -1.08 -14.84
C ARG A 124 -11.30 0.35 -14.37
N SER A 125 -10.06 0.57 -13.93
CA SER A 125 -9.31 1.75 -14.37
C SER A 125 -8.01 1.28 -15.03
N ALA A 126 -8.00 1.42 -16.35
CA ALA A 126 -6.89 1.41 -17.30
C ALA A 126 -5.56 0.76 -16.87
N ILE A 127 -5.30 -0.42 -17.44
CA ILE A 127 -4.05 -0.66 -18.16
C ILE A 127 -4.42 -0.70 -19.64
#